data_AF-A0A9X3DDE0-F1
#
_entry.id   AF-A0A9X3DDE0-F1
#
_cell.length_a   1.000
_cell.length_b   1.000
_cell.length_c   1.000
_cell.angle_alpha   90.00
_cell.angle_beta   90.00
_cell.angle_gamma   90.00
#
_symmetry.space_group_name_H-M   'P 1'
#
loop_
_entity.id
_entity.type
_entity.pdbx_description
1 polymer ?
#
loop_
_entity_poly.entity_id
_entity_poly.type
_entity_poly.pdbx_seq_one_letter_code
_entity_poly.pdbx_strand_id
1 'polypeptide(L)' 'MSNNYFVYILTNKNKTVLYTGVTNDLEIRLKQHIENKDNKFAFTFKYNCHYLIFFERYQFIEHAIE' A
#
# COMPACT_ATOMS: atom_id res chain seq x y z
N MET A 1 -17.21 12.15 -11.63
CA MET A 1 -16.32 11.82 -10.50
C MET A 1 -15.06 11.21 -11.08
N SER A 2 -13.88 11.81 -10.84
CA SER A 2 -12.62 11.17 -11.22
C SER A 2 -12.26 10.15 -10.15
N ASN A 3 -12.26 8.87 -10.50
CA ASN A 3 -11.74 7.83 -9.60
C ASN A 3 -10.21 7.93 -9.56
N ASN A 4 -9.64 7.70 -8.38
CA ASN A 4 -8.20 7.60 -8.19
C ASN A 4 -7.88 6.20 -7.71
N TYR A 5 -6.92 5.55 -8.35
CA TYR A 5 -6.35 4.28 -7.91
C TYR A 5 -4.85 4.44 -7.79
N PHE A 6 -4.25 3.80 -6.82
CA PHE A 6 -2.84 3.89 -6.53
C PHE A 6 -2.25 2.50 -6.45
N VAL A 7 -1.25 2.22 -7.28
CA VAL A 7 -0.29 1.14 -7.03
C VAL A 7 0.79 1.70 -6.13
N TYR A 8 1.16 0.99 -5.07
CA TYR A 8 2.17 1.46 -4.13
C TYR A 8 3.08 0.33 -3.66
N ILE A 9 4.30 0.70 -3.25
CA ILE A 9 5.27 -0.21 -2.65
C ILE A 9 5.63 0.28 -1.25
N LEU A 10 5.38 -0.55 -0.26
CA LEU A 10 5.87 -0.38 1.11
C LEU A 10 7.10 -1.25 1.34
N THR A 11 7.94 -0.81 2.28
CA THR A 11 9.05 -1.59 2.78
C THR A 11 9.07 -1.59 4.30
N ASN A 12 9.78 -2.56 4.88
CA ASN A 12 10.15 -2.55 6.29
C ASN A 12 11.30 -1.57 6.57
N LYS A 13 11.54 -1.26 7.85
CA LYS A 13 12.59 -0.32 8.31
C LYS A 13 13.97 -0.64 7.73
N ASN A 14 14.30 -1.92 7.59
CA ASN A 14 15.61 -2.38 7.11
C ASN A 14 15.72 -2.43 5.58
N LYS A 15 14.66 -2.09 4.85
CA LYS A 15 14.63 -2.11 3.38
C LYS A 15 14.90 -3.49 2.76
N THR A 16 14.49 -4.55 3.45
CA THR A 16 14.72 -5.94 3.01
C THR A 16 13.45 -6.64 2.53
N VAL A 17 12.27 -6.10 2.82
CA VAL A 17 10.98 -6.67 2.43
C VAL A 17 10.20 -5.64 1.67
N LEU A 18 9.72 -6.01 0.48
CA LEU A 18 8.84 -5.19 -0.34
C LEU A 18 7.42 -5.75 -0.30
N TYR A 19 6.45 -4.86 -0.22
CA TYR A 19 5.03 -5.17 -0.32
C TYR A 19 4.38 -4.26 -1.36
N THR A 20 3.79 -4.85 -2.38
CA THR A 20 3.01 -4.15 -3.41
C THR A 20 1.53 -4.22 -3.08
N GLY A 21 0.80 -3.12 -3.28
CA GLY A 21 -0.65 -3.12 -3.12
C GLY A 21 -1.35 -2.09 -3.99
N VAL A 22 -2.68 -2.21 -4.05
CA VAL A 22 -3.57 -1.26 -4.73
C VAL A 22 -4.58 -0.68 -3.74
N THR A 23 -4.90 0.61 -3.88
CA THR A 23 -5.93 1.30 -3.08
C THR A 23 -6.53 2.47 -3.86
N ASN A 24 -7.76 2.86 -3.52
CA ASN A 24 -8.36 4.09 -4.04
C ASN A 24 -8.05 5.34 -3.19
N ASP A 25 -7.50 5.12 -1.99
CA ASP A 25 -7.04 6.16 -1.07
C ASP A 25 -5.72 5.73 -0.45
N LEU A 26 -4.63 6.39 -0.86
CA LEU A 26 -3.28 6.06 -0.42
C LEU A 26 -3.07 6.48 1.04
N GLU A 27 -3.52 7.68 1.44
CA GLU A 27 -3.28 8.22 2.76
C GLU A 27 -3.95 7.36 3.85
N ILE A 28 -5.22 7.02 3.67
CA ILE A 28 -5.95 6.14 4.58
C ILE A 28 -5.27 4.77 4.66
N ARG A 29 -4.84 4.22 3.53
CA ARG A 29 -4.18 2.91 3.49
C ARG A 29 -2.85 2.90 4.23
N LEU A 30 -2.01 3.92 4.07
CA LEU A 30 -0.76 4.04 4.82
C LEU A 30 -1.02 4.09 6.32
N LYS A 31 -2.02 4.86 6.74
CA LYS A 31 -2.42 4.96 8.14
C LYS A 31 -2.89 3.60 8.69
N GLN A 32 -3.65 2.83 7.93
CA GLN A 32 -4.08 1.48 8.31
C GLN A 32 -2.90 0.54 8.57
N HIS A 33 -1.89 0.56 7.68
CA HIS A 33 -0.67 -0.23 7.84
C HIS A 33 0.12 0.19 9.09
N ILE A 34 0.31 1.49 9.31
CA ILE A 34 1.06 2.03 10.46
C ILE A 34 0.35 1.73 11.79
N GLU A 35 -0.96 1.94 11.83
CA GLU A 35 -1.77 1.68 13.02
C GLU A 35 -1.98 0.18 13.26
N ASN A 36 -1.46 -0.69 12.38
CA ASN A 36 -1.67 -2.13 12.40
C ASN A 36 -3.16 -2.49 12.47
N LYS A 37 -4.00 -1.66 11.83
CA LYS A 37 -5.43 -1.91 11.68
C LYS A 37 -5.72 -2.99 10.63
N ASP A 38 -4.70 -3.36 9.87
CA ASP A 38 -4.74 -4.57 9.08
C ASP A 38 -4.82 -5.79 9.98
N ASN A 39 -5.40 -6.86 9.44
CA ASN A 39 -5.47 -8.15 10.12
C ASN A 39 -4.09 -8.52 10.72
N LYS A 40 -4.03 -8.93 11.99
CA LYS A 40 -2.78 -9.38 12.66
C LYS A 40 -2.05 -10.53 11.94
N PHE A 41 -2.72 -11.20 11.02
CA PHE A 41 -2.16 -12.24 10.16
C PHE A 41 -1.72 -11.71 8.76
N ALA A 42 -1.88 -10.42 8.49
CA ALA A 42 -1.49 -9.81 7.23
C ALA A 42 0.04 -9.79 7.07
N PHE A 43 0.49 -9.85 5.81
CA PHE A 43 1.91 -9.81 5.46
C PHE A 43 2.57 -8.51 5.94
N THR A 44 1.93 -7.36 5.72
CA THR A 44 2.46 -6.05 6.11
C THR A 44 2.62 -5.92 7.62
N PHE A 45 1.69 -6.47 8.40
CA PHE A 45 1.80 -6.58 9.86
C PHE A 45 2.99 -7.48 10.25
N LYS A 46 3.08 -8.69 9.69
CA LYS A 46 4.13 -9.67 10.00
C LYS A 46 5.54 -9.11 9.78
N TYR A 47 5.74 -8.32 8.72
CA TYR A 47 7.05 -7.79 8.33
C TYR A 47 7.25 -6.32 8.66
N ASN A 48 6.29 -5.65 9.31
CA ASN A 48 6.30 -4.22 9.61
C ASN A 48 6.58 -3.35 8.37
N CYS A 49 5.87 -3.62 7.27
CA CYS A 49 5.99 -2.87 6.03
C CYS A 49 5.20 -1.55 6.12
N HIS A 50 5.84 -0.51 6.66
CA HIS A 50 5.20 0.77 6.95
C HIS A 50 5.75 1.95 6.13
N TYR A 51 6.87 1.75 5.43
CA TYR A 51 7.59 2.83 4.77
C TYR A 51 7.26 2.86 3.28
N LEU A 52 6.56 3.90 2.83
CA LEU A 52 6.28 4.10 1.41
C LEU A 52 7.56 4.49 0.66
N ILE A 53 7.86 3.75 -0.42
CA ILE A 53 9.02 4.04 -1.29
C ILE A 53 8.64 4.30 -2.74
N PHE A 54 7.41 3.97 -3.14
CA PHE A 54 6.90 4.22 -4.48
C PHE A 54 5.37 4.29 -4.47
N PHE A 55 4.80 5.17 -5.29
CA PHE A 55 3.39 5.13 -5.66
C PHE A 55 3.19 5.68 -7.07
N GLU A 56 2.17 5.16 -7.75
CA GLU A 56 1.73 5.64 -9.05
C GLU A 56 0.20 5.72 -9.07
N ARG A 57 -0.33 6.79 -9.67
CA ARG A 57 -1.77 7.06 -9.72
C ARG A 57 -2.33 6.71 -11.11
N TYR A 58 -3.43 5.98 -11.10
CA TYR A 58 -4.23 5.62 -12.26
C TYR A 58 -5.65 6.17 -12.14
N GLN A 59 -6.26 6.47 -13.29
CA GLN A 59 -7.65 6.90 -13.38
C GLN A 59 -8.62 5.71 -13.40
N PHE A 60 -8.17 4.58 -13.92
CA PHE A 60 -8.96 3.36 -14.13
C PHE A 60 -8.33 2.22 -13.33
N ILE A 61 -9.14 1.40 -12.66
CA ILE A 61 -8.65 0.31 -11.80
C ILE A 61 -7.95 -0.76 -12.64
N GLU A 62 -8.45 -0.99 -13.85
CA GLU A 62 -7.94 -1.95 -14.81
C GLU A 62 -6.46 -1.68 -15.09
N HIS A 63 -6.09 -0.41 -15.26
CA HIS A 63 -4.69 -0.02 -15.50
C HIS A 63 -3.80 -0.20 -14.26
N ALA A 64 -4.37 -0.19 -13.07
CA ALA A 64 -3.63 -0.40 -11.82
C ALA A 64 -3.41 -1.89 -11.50
N ILE A 65 -4.10 -2.81 -12.20
CA ILE A 65 -4.06 -4.26 -11.93
C ILE A 65 -3.74 -5.12 -13.16
N GLU A 66 -3.46 -4.50 -14.31
CA GLU A 66 -3.12 -5.17 -15.58
C GLU A 66 -1.90 -6.09 -15.46
#